data_AF-A0A4P9XJB9-F1
#
_entry.id   AF-A0A4P9XJB9-F1
#
_cell.length_a   1.000
_cell.length_b   1.000
_cell.length_c   1.000
_cell.angle_alpha   90.00
_cell.angle_beta   90.00
_cell.angle_gamma   90.00
#
_symmetry.space_group_name_H-M   'P 1'
#
loop_
_entity.id
_entity.type
_entity.pdbx_description
1 polymer ?
#
loop_
_entity_poly.entity_id
_entity_poly.type
_entity_poly.pdbx_seq_one_letter_code
_entity_poly.pdbx_strand_id
1 'polypeptide(L)'
;MSSHPLEARSEWLPTVAAANCYASAKESVDWHSDTLTYLGPMPTIGSISLGAGRPFRFQPYKFAPLSAGNNTNTTIYAIHLPHNSLLIMHPPAQEHWRHQVPPSPVHPHPIAGQARINITFRHYRDEQRLDTIPRCRCGLPCQLRSVVRRAHNFGRHFYCCHAAHANQGRQCDFFAWWKPPTRGKETSKTLENTKK
;
A
#
# COMPACT_ATOMS: atom_id res chain seq x y z
N MET A 1 20.78 -4.91 -8.81
CA MET A 1 20.25 -4.97 -7.42
C MET A 1 19.51 -6.28 -7.27
N SER A 2 19.77 -7.07 -6.22
CA SER A 2 19.02 -8.29 -5.97
C SER A 2 17.62 -7.95 -5.46
N SER A 3 16.58 -8.52 -6.07
CA SER A 3 15.20 -8.39 -5.61
C SER A 3 15.02 -9.00 -4.22
N HIS A 4 14.22 -8.37 -3.36
CA HIS A 4 13.87 -8.91 -2.06
C HIS A 4 13.12 -10.25 -2.22
N PRO A 5 13.34 -11.27 -1.36
CA PRO A 5 12.76 -12.62 -1.53
C PRO A 5 11.23 -12.69 -1.56
N LEU A 6 10.56 -11.64 -1.08
CA LEU A 6 9.10 -11.53 -1.03
C LEU A 6 8.49 -10.76 -2.22
N GLU A 7 9.32 -10.13 -3.05
CA GLU A 7 8.85 -9.49 -4.29
C GLU A 7 8.15 -10.52 -5.20
N ALA A 8 7.32 -10.01 -6.11
CA ALA A 8 6.79 -10.84 -7.19
C ALA A 8 7.95 -11.46 -7.97
N ARG A 9 7.88 -12.76 -8.23
CA ARG A 9 8.90 -13.48 -9.00
C ARG A 9 8.72 -13.34 -10.51
N SER A 10 7.52 -12.95 -10.93
CA SER A 10 7.20 -12.61 -12.32
C SER A 10 7.69 -11.20 -12.64
N GLU A 11 7.79 -10.90 -13.93
CA GLU A 11 7.94 -9.53 -14.41
C GLU A 11 6.81 -8.65 -13.85
N TRP A 12 7.14 -7.38 -13.58
CA TRP A 12 6.14 -6.43 -13.14
C TRP A 12 5.19 -6.09 -14.30
N LEU A 13 3.97 -6.63 -14.23
CA LEU A 13 2.92 -6.40 -15.22
C LEU A 13 1.72 -5.75 -14.51
N PRO A 14 1.45 -4.45 -14.72
CA PRO A 14 0.34 -3.81 -14.06
C PRO A 14 -0.98 -4.34 -14.62
N THR A 15 -1.77 -4.99 -13.77
CA THR A 15 -3.07 -5.58 -14.12
C THR A 15 -4.25 -4.68 -13.75
N VAL A 16 -4.00 -3.62 -12.98
CA VAL A 16 -5.01 -2.63 -12.62
C VAL A 16 -4.43 -1.22 -12.58
N ALA A 17 -5.25 -0.24 -12.96
CA ALA A 17 -4.95 1.18 -12.84
C ALA A 17 -6.10 1.90 -12.15
N ALA A 18 -5.78 2.81 -11.22
CA ALA A 18 -6.75 3.72 -10.62
C ALA A 18 -6.41 5.16 -11.02
N ALA A 19 -7.40 5.89 -11.52
CA ALA A 19 -7.27 7.29 -11.89
C ALA A 19 -7.89 8.19 -10.82
N ASN A 20 -7.12 9.18 -10.38
CA ASN A 20 -7.58 10.25 -9.49
C ASN A 20 -7.54 11.57 -10.25
N CYS A 21 -8.63 12.34 -10.19
CA CYS A 21 -8.68 13.72 -10.68
C CYS A 21 -8.68 14.66 -9.47
N TYR A 22 -7.74 15.60 -9.46
CA TYR A 22 -7.68 16.70 -8.50
C TYR A 22 -8.05 17.99 -9.24
N ALA A 23 -9.33 18.32 -9.34
CA ALA A 23 -9.88 19.43 -10.10
C ALA A 23 -9.43 20.81 -9.58
N SER A 24 -9.15 20.93 -8.28
CA SER A 24 -8.73 22.20 -7.66
C SER A 24 -7.65 22.01 -6.58
N ALA A 25 -6.98 23.09 -6.19
CA ALA A 25 -5.96 23.12 -5.14
C ALA A 25 -6.44 22.60 -3.77
N LYS A 26 -7.76 22.49 -3.56
CA LYS A 26 -8.39 22.04 -2.31
C LYS A 26 -8.48 20.52 -2.18
N GLU A 27 -8.44 19.80 -3.31
CA GLU A 27 -8.59 18.35 -3.31
C GLU A 27 -7.31 17.64 -2.88
N SER A 28 -7.50 16.58 -2.11
CA SER A 28 -6.43 15.85 -1.45
C SER A 28 -6.75 14.37 -1.32
N VAL A 29 -5.71 13.60 -1.04
CA VAL A 29 -5.82 12.25 -0.50
C VAL A 29 -4.94 12.22 0.73
N ASP A 30 -5.53 11.90 1.88
CA ASP A 30 -4.86 11.86 3.17
C ASP A 30 -3.79 10.76 3.24
N TRP A 31 -3.01 10.77 4.32
CA TRP A 31 -1.98 9.77 4.59
C TRP A 31 -2.50 8.34 4.53
N HIS A 32 -1.99 7.57 3.57
CA HIS A 32 -2.31 6.16 3.40
C HIS A 32 -1.12 5.38 2.82
N SER A 33 -1.24 4.06 2.81
CA SER A 33 -0.42 3.17 2.00
C SER A 33 -1.38 2.28 1.21
N ASP A 34 -0.95 1.80 0.06
CA ASP A 34 -1.77 0.89 -0.72
C ASP A 34 -2.02 -0.41 0.07
N THR A 35 -3.25 -0.90 0.01
CA THR A 35 -3.61 -2.13 0.71
C THR A 35 -2.92 -3.33 0.06
N LEU A 36 -2.11 -4.06 0.84
CA LEU A 36 -1.32 -5.19 0.37
C LEU A 36 -2.15 -6.42 -0.05
N THR A 37 -3.47 -6.41 0.18
CA THR A 37 -4.30 -7.62 0.07
C THR A 37 -4.23 -8.27 -1.30
N TYR A 38 -4.33 -7.50 -2.39
CA TYR A 38 -4.18 -8.00 -3.76
C TYR A 38 -2.76 -7.85 -4.31
N LEU A 39 -2.00 -6.90 -3.75
CA LEU A 39 -0.63 -6.60 -4.17
C LEU A 39 0.39 -7.61 -3.66
N GLY A 40 0.07 -8.28 -2.55
CA GLY A 40 1.01 -9.06 -1.77
C GLY A 40 2.11 -8.22 -1.13
N PRO A 41 3.07 -8.89 -0.47
CA PRO A 41 4.26 -8.25 0.08
C PRO A 41 5.18 -7.67 -0.99
N MET A 42 5.94 -6.64 -0.60
CA MET A 42 6.96 -5.97 -1.39
C MET A 42 6.48 -5.58 -2.79
N PRO A 43 5.37 -4.82 -2.94
CA PRO A 43 4.89 -4.44 -4.26
C PRO A 43 5.64 -3.23 -4.82
N THR A 44 5.87 -3.24 -6.13
CA THR A 44 6.24 -2.04 -6.89
C THR A 44 4.96 -1.36 -7.40
N ILE A 45 4.87 -0.04 -7.26
CA ILE A 45 3.76 0.77 -7.75
C ILE A 45 4.28 1.85 -8.69
N GLY A 46 3.67 1.99 -9.86
CA GLY A 46 3.97 3.05 -10.82
C GLY A 46 2.86 4.10 -10.81
N SER A 47 3.19 5.39 -10.85
CA SER A 47 2.20 6.46 -10.86
C SER A 47 2.57 7.57 -11.82
N ILE A 48 1.72 7.83 -12.82
CA ILE A 48 1.89 8.91 -13.79
C ILE A 48 1.09 10.13 -13.33
N SER A 49 1.70 11.31 -13.37
CA SER A 49 1.06 12.60 -13.07
C SER A 49 0.97 13.49 -14.31
N LEU A 50 -0.23 13.98 -14.62
CA LEU A 50 -0.54 14.85 -15.75
C LEU A 50 -1.29 16.11 -15.28
N GLY A 51 -1.17 17.23 -16.01
CA GLY A 51 -1.78 18.51 -15.61
C GLY A 51 -0.96 19.27 -14.57
N ALA A 52 -1.63 19.98 -13.66
CA ALA A 52 -0.99 20.85 -12.68
C ALA A 52 -0.07 20.08 -11.72
N GLY A 53 1.15 20.58 -11.52
CA GLY A 53 2.12 19.98 -10.62
C GLY A 53 1.69 20.07 -9.15
N ARG A 54 1.92 19.00 -8.39
CA ARG A 54 1.56 18.93 -6.95
C ARG A 54 2.64 18.25 -6.12
N PRO A 55 2.78 18.62 -4.84
CA PRO A 55 3.61 17.86 -3.92
C PRO A 55 2.98 16.49 -3.65
N PHE A 56 3.80 15.46 -3.72
CA PHE A 56 3.53 14.13 -3.20
C PHE A 56 4.40 13.93 -1.96
N ARG A 57 3.76 13.71 -0.81
CA ARG A 57 4.47 13.64 0.47
C ARG A 57 4.58 12.20 0.93
N PHE A 58 5.73 11.85 1.51
CA PHE A 58 6.02 10.58 2.15
C PHE A 58 6.34 10.80 3.62
N GLN A 59 5.90 9.88 4.47
CA GLN A 59 6.24 9.86 5.89
C GLN A 59 6.46 8.40 6.33
N PRO A 60 7.58 8.07 6.98
CA PRO A 60 7.76 6.75 7.56
C PRO A 60 6.71 6.51 8.65
N TYR A 61 6.25 5.27 8.80
CA TYR A 61 5.53 4.89 10.02
C TYR A 61 6.43 5.09 11.24
N LYS A 62 5.87 5.55 12.37
CA LYS A 62 6.62 5.88 13.61
C LYS A 62 7.61 4.81 14.10
N PHE A 63 7.35 3.54 13.78
CA PHE A 63 8.18 2.41 14.20
C PHE A 63 8.98 1.79 13.03
N ALA A 64 8.98 2.41 11.86
CA ALA A 64 9.80 1.96 10.75
C ALA A 64 11.30 2.07 11.11
N PRO A 65 12.19 1.27 10.50
CA PRO A 65 13.64 1.33 10.70
C PRO A 65 14.25 2.73 10.48
N LEU A 66 13.55 3.55 9.70
CA LEU A 66 13.95 4.91 9.31
C LEU A 66 13.52 6.00 10.30
N SER A 67 12.68 5.68 11.29
CA SER A 67 12.36 6.62 12.38
C SER A 67 13.47 6.59 13.42
N ALA A 68 14.29 7.64 13.47
CA ALA A 68 15.38 7.78 14.42
C ALA A 68 14.84 8.10 15.83
N GLY A 69 15.04 7.19 16.78
CA GLY A 69 14.85 7.41 18.22
C GLY A 69 13.39 7.45 18.71
N ASN A 70 13.22 7.57 20.03
CA ASN A 70 11.95 7.74 20.75
C ASN A 70 11.22 9.06 20.41
N ASN A 71 11.62 9.75 19.34
CA ASN A 71 11.10 11.05 18.99
C ASN A 71 9.77 10.88 18.23
N THR A 72 8.73 11.52 18.75
CA THR A 72 7.34 11.35 18.26
C THR A 72 7.09 11.99 16.89
N ASN A 73 8.07 12.71 16.35
CA ASN A 73 7.96 13.50 15.14
C ASN A 73 8.67 12.81 13.96
N THR A 74 7.88 12.21 13.06
CA THR A 74 8.39 11.55 11.85
C THR A 74 8.57 12.57 10.73
N THR A 75 9.80 12.67 10.19
CA THR A 75 10.15 13.53 9.05
C THR A 75 9.23 13.29 7.86
N ILE A 76 8.71 14.38 7.29
CA ILE A 76 7.92 14.37 6.07
C ILE A 76 8.84 14.76 4.91
N TYR A 77 8.90 13.91 3.90
CA TYR A 77 9.58 14.18 2.63
C TYR A 77 8.53 14.60 1.61
N ALA A 78 8.86 15.55 0.74
CA ALA A 78 7.97 16.01 -0.31
C ALA A 78 8.71 15.98 -1.65
N ILE A 79 8.09 15.39 -2.66
CA ILE A 79 8.56 15.40 -4.04
C ILE A 79 7.55 16.18 -4.85
N HIS A 80 8.00 17.20 -5.58
CA HIS A 80 7.12 17.90 -6.51
C HIS A 80 6.99 17.09 -7.80
N LEU A 81 5.76 16.71 -8.15
CA LEU A 81 5.48 15.92 -9.36
C LEU A 81 4.87 16.84 -10.43
N PRO A 82 5.66 17.30 -11.42
CA PRO A 82 5.16 18.11 -12.53
C PRO A 82 4.34 17.28 -13.53
N HIS A 83 3.75 17.95 -14.52
CA HIS A 83 3.16 17.29 -15.68
C HIS A 83 4.17 16.32 -16.32
N ASN A 84 3.66 15.16 -16.76
CA ASN A 84 4.41 14.14 -17.48
C ASN A 84 5.54 13.52 -16.64
N SER A 85 5.29 13.35 -15.34
CA SER A 85 6.22 12.65 -14.42
C SER A 85 5.72 11.24 -14.11
N LEU A 86 6.66 10.29 -14.05
CA LEU A 86 6.45 8.94 -13.55
C LEU A 86 7.15 8.81 -12.18
N LEU A 87 6.37 8.50 -11.15
CA LEU A 87 6.85 8.11 -9.83
C LEU A 87 6.81 6.59 -9.71
N ILE A 88 7.93 5.98 -9.35
CA ILE A 88 8.01 4.54 -9.05
C ILE A 88 8.27 4.38 -7.55
N MET A 89 7.36 3.70 -6.87
CA MET A 89 7.50 3.33 -5.46
C MET A 89 7.94 1.87 -5.39
N HIS A 90 9.25 1.66 -5.25
CA HIS A 90 9.83 0.33 -5.05
C HIS A 90 9.61 -0.17 -3.61
N PRO A 91 9.70 -1.49 -3.38
CA PRO A 91 9.71 -2.04 -2.04
C PRO A 91 10.82 -1.42 -1.18
N PRO A 92 10.59 -1.21 0.13
CA PRO A 92 9.39 -1.52 0.91
C PRO A 92 8.46 -0.29 1.10
N ALA A 93 8.20 0.48 0.03
CA ALA A 93 7.47 1.74 0.14
C ALA A 93 6.09 1.59 0.81
N GLN A 94 5.31 0.58 0.43
CA GLN A 94 3.94 0.41 0.94
C GLN A 94 3.91 -0.14 2.37
N GLU A 95 4.95 -0.85 2.80
CA GLU A 95 5.07 -1.40 4.15
C GLU A 95 5.57 -0.36 5.15
N HIS A 96 6.52 0.47 4.76
CA HIS A 96 7.26 1.32 5.71
C HIS A 96 6.83 2.79 5.68
N TRP A 97 6.15 3.21 4.62
CA TRP A 97 5.80 4.60 4.40
C TRP A 97 4.32 4.76 4.13
N ARG A 98 3.77 5.86 4.64
CA ARG A 98 2.50 6.41 4.19
C ARG A 98 2.75 7.62 3.31
N HIS A 99 1.87 7.85 2.37
CA HIS A 99 1.96 8.94 1.41
C HIS A 99 0.63 9.69 1.30
N GLN A 100 0.70 10.93 0.83
CA GLN A 100 -0.46 11.80 0.63
C GLN A 100 -0.25 12.77 -0.52
N VAL A 101 -1.36 13.29 -1.04
CA VAL A 101 -1.39 14.49 -1.88
C VAL A 101 -2.16 15.54 -1.06
N PRO A 102 -1.49 16.51 -0.42
CA PRO A 102 -2.16 17.50 0.41
C PRO A 102 -2.82 18.58 -0.46
N PRO A 103 -3.78 19.35 0.10
CA PRO A 103 -4.19 20.61 -0.50
C PRO A 103 -2.97 21.53 -0.57
N SER A 104 -2.76 22.15 -1.74
CA SER A 104 -1.64 23.08 -1.95
C SER A 104 -1.95 24.04 -3.08
N PRO A 105 -1.47 25.30 -3.04
CA PRO A 105 -1.44 26.15 -4.21
C PRO A 105 -0.78 25.42 -5.38
N VAL A 106 -1.30 25.61 -6.60
CA VAL A 106 -0.78 24.99 -7.82
C VAL A 106 -0.54 26.04 -8.88
N HIS A 107 0.51 25.84 -9.67
CA HIS A 107 0.68 26.60 -10.91
C HIS A 107 -0.24 26.00 -11.98
N PRO A 108 -1.14 26.79 -12.59
CA PRO A 108 -2.04 26.29 -13.63
C PRO A 108 -1.25 25.74 -14.83
N HIS A 109 -1.62 24.55 -15.30
CA HIS A 109 -1.17 23.98 -16.55
C HIS A 109 -1.87 24.69 -17.73
N PRO A 110 -1.19 24.97 -18.86
CA PRO A 110 -1.77 25.72 -19.98
C PRO A 110 -3.08 25.16 -20.54
N ILE A 111 -3.23 23.83 -20.50
CA ILE A 111 -4.42 23.14 -21.02
C ILE A 111 -5.37 22.70 -19.89
N ALA A 112 -4.81 22.24 -18.76
CA ALA A 112 -5.59 21.57 -17.72
C ALA A 112 -5.99 22.53 -16.59
N GLY A 113 -5.56 23.80 -16.65
CA GLY A 113 -5.74 24.75 -15.56
C GLY A 113 -5.16 24.19 -14.25
N GLN A 114 -5.96 24.21 -13.18
CA GLN A 114 -5.54 23.70 -11.87
C GLN A 114 -5.69 22.16 -11.72
N ALA A 115 -6.26 21.49 -12.72
CA ALA A 115 -6.55 20.07 -12.64
C ALA A 115 -5.27 19.24 -12.74
N ARG A 116 -5.15 18.23 -11.88
CA ARG A 116 -4.15 17.16 -12.00
C ARG A 116 -4.85 15.82 -12.18
N ILE A 117 -4.43 15.04 -13.16
CA ILE A 117 -4.81 13.64 -13.28
C ILE A 117 -3.63 12.80 -12.82
N ASN A 118 -3.88 11.82 -11.97
CA ASN A 118 -2.89 10.83 -11.56
C ASN A 118 -3.41 9.43 -11.86
N ILE A 119 -2.63 8.63 -12.59
CA ILE A 119 -2.95 7.24 -12.90
C ILE A 119 -1.94 6.36 -12.18
N THR A 120 -2.41 5.55 -11.24
CA THR A 120 -1.57 4.65 -10.44
C THR A 120 -1.78 3.20 -10.88
N PHE A 121 -0.72 2.60 -11.39
CA PHE A 121 -0.62 1.25 -11.91
C PHE A 121 -0.14 0.29 -10.83
N ARG A 122 -0.79 -0.87 -10.74
CA ARG A 122 -0.52 -1.89 -9.74
C ARG A 122 -0.57 -3.27 -10.36
N HIS A 123 0.29 -4.15 -9.87
CA HIS A 123 0.32 -5.57 -10.24
C HIS A 123 -0.40 -6.36 -9.15
N TYR A 124 -1.64 -6.78 -9.42
CA TYR A 124 -2.33 -7.74 -8.54
C TYR A 124 -1.77 -9.13 -8.78
N ARG A 125 -1.33 -9.78 -7.71
CA ARG A 125 -0.66 -11.09 -7.75
C ARG A 125 -1.71 -12.19 -7.83
N ASP A 126 -1.48 -13.18 -8.69
CA ASP A 126 -2.37 -14.33 -8.82
C ASP A 126 -2.54 -15.11 -7.51
N GLU A 127 -1.49 -15.18 -6.69
CA GLU A 127 -1.56 -15.80 -5.36
C GLU A 127 -2.36 -14.99 -4.31
N GLN A 128 -2.87 -13.81 -4.67
CA GLN A 128 -3.66 -12.91 -3.83
C GLN A 128 -5.04 -12.60 -4.43
N ARG A 129 -5.61 -13.53 -5.20
CA ARG A 129 -6.98 -13.43 -5.73
C ARG A 129 -8.04 -13.57 -4.64
N LEU A 130 -9.24 -13.04 -4.89
CA LEU A 130 -10.39 -13.02 -3.96
C LEU A 130 -10.75 -14.39 -3.36
N ASP A 131 -10.72 -15.44 -4.19
CA ASP A 131 -10.98 -16.84 -3.82
C ASP A 131 -9.86 -17.43 -2.95
N THR A 132 -8.65 -16.89 -3.06
CA THR A 132 -7.51 -17.32 -2.26
C THR A 132 -7.39 -16.56 -0.93
N ILE A 133 -7.92 -15.35 -0.82
CA ILE A 133 -7.80 -14.55 0.42
C ILE A 133 -8.59 -15.25 1.55
N PRO A 134 -7.95 -15.55 2.71
CA PRO A 134 -8.65 -16.13 3.85
C PRO A 134 -9.85 -15.30 4.26
N ARG A 135 -10.94 -15.95 4.69
CA ARG A 135 -12.07 -15.27 5.30
C ARG A 135 -11.90 -15.22 6.81
N CYS A 136 -12.28 -14.10 7.42
CA CYS A 136 -12.26 -13.94 8.87
C CYS A 136 -13.46 -14.66 9.52
N ARG A 137 -13.57 -14.61 10.85
CA ARG A 137 -14.71 -15.18 11.60
C ARG A 137 -16.07 -14.58 11.23
N CYS A 138 -16.08 -13.42 10.59
CA CYS A 138 -17.31 -12.78 10.11
C CYS A 138 -17.67 -13.15 8.66
N GLY A 139 -16.90 -14.03 8.02
CA GLY A 139 -17.11 -14.41 6.62
C GLY A 139 -16.61 -13.39 5.58
N LEU A 140 -16.04 -12.26 6.01
CA LEU A 140 -15.46 -11.26 5.11
C LEU A 140 -14.02 -11.64 4.70
N PRO A 141 -13.57 -11.32 3.48
CA PRO A 141 -12.17 -11.44 3.09
C PRO A 141 -11.26 -10.66 4.05
N CYS A 142 -10.18 -11.28 4.50
CA CYS A 142 -9.20 -10.66 5.36
C CYS A 142 -8.36 -9.62 4.60
N GLN A 143 -7.88 -8.62 5.33
CA GLN A 143 -6.88 -7.69 4.83
C GLN A 143 -5.48 -8.20 5.16
N LEU A 144 -4.57 -8.18 4.17
CA LEU A 144 -3.14 -8.43 4.39
C LEU A 144 -2.46 -7.16 4.92
N ARG A 145 -1.66 -7.29 5.97
CA ARG A 145 -0.88 -6.20 6.59
C ARG A 145 0.55 -6.65 6.90
N SER A 146 1.44 -5.69 7.06
CA SER A 146 2.82 -5.90 7.53
C SER A 146 2.98 -5.43 8.97
N VAL A 147 3.80 -6.12 9.76
CA VAL A 147 4.17 -5.71 11.11
C VAL A 147 5.18 -4.57 11.02
N VAL A 148 4.71 -3.35 11.29
CA VAL A 148 5.55 -2.14 11.25
C VAL A 148 6.22 -1.82 12.59
N ARG A 149 5.78 -2.42 13.71
CA ARG A 149 6.36 -2.20 15.03
C ARG A 149 7.68 -2.98 15.15
N ARG A 150 8.77 -2.31 15.58
CA ARG A 150 10.05 -2.96 15.87
C ARG A 150 9.89 -3.96 17.03
N ALA A 151 9.76 -5.22 16.66
CA ALA A 151 9.69 -6.37 17.56
C ALA A 151 10.23 -7.59 16.79
N HIS A 152 10.26 -8.76 17.43
CA HIS A 152 10.68 -10.02 16.81
C HIS A 152 10.02 -10.31 15.45
N ASN A 153 8.77 -9.87 15.26
CA ASN A 153 8.00 -10.11 14.04
C ASN A 153 8.04 -8.98 13.01
N PHE A 154 8.89 -7.96 13.19
CA PHE A 154 8.97 -6.82 12.26
C PHE A 154 9.14 -7.28 10.80
N GLY A 155 8.38 -6.68 9.88
CA GLY A 155 8.38 -7.03 8.45
C GLY A 155 7.63 -8.32 8.09
N ARG A 156 7.14 -9.10 9.07
CA ARG A 156 6.26 -10.24 8.79
C ARG A 156 4.87 -9.77 8.37
N HIS A 157 4.23 -10.56 7.52
CA HIS A 157 2.90 -10.26 6.99
C HIS A 157 1.85 -11.15 7.64
N PHE A 158 0.65 -10.61 7.86
CA PHE A 158 -0.46 -11.34 8.47
C PHE A 158 -1.80 -10.90 7.88
N TYR A 159 -2.75 -11.81 7.88
CA TYR A 159 -4.14 -11.56 7.59
C TYR A 159 -4.87 -11.18 8.88
N CYS A 160 -5.66 -10.11 8.81
CA CYS A 160 -6.57 -9.73 9.89
C CYS A 160 -7.94 -9.36 9.35
N CYS A 161 -8.92 -9.33 10.24
CA CYS A 161 -10.21 -8.78 9.92
C CYS A 161 -10.12 -7.26 9.68
N HIS A 162 -10.86 -6.73 8.69
CA HIS A 162 -11.04 -5.30 8.47
C HIS A 162 -12.49 -4.83 8.76
N ALA A 163 -13.25 -5.66 9.47
CA ALA A 163 -14.67 -5.45 9.67
C ALA A 163 -15.04 -4.29 10.61
N ALA A 164 -14.07 -3.62 11.24
CA ALA A 164 -14.33 -2.41 12.00
C ALA A 164 -15.14 -1.38 11.19
N HIS A 165 -14.95 -1.33 9.86
CA HIS A 165 -15.75 -0.50 8.95
C HIS A 165 -16.93 -1.22 8.30
N ALA A 166 -16.88 -2.55 8.13
CA ALA A 166 -17.83 -3.30 7.30
C ALA A 166 -18.91 -4.09 8.08
N ASN A 167 -18.74 -4.37 9.38
CA ASN A 167 -19.67 -5.19 10.18
C ASN A 167 -20.37 -4.42 11.30
N GLN A 168 -20.86 -3.20 11.05
CA GLN A 168 -21.76 -2.50 11.98
C GLN A 168 -21.22 -2.43 13.44
N GLY A 169 -19.89 -2.31 13.62
CA GLY A 169 -19.26 -2.23 14.94
C GLY A 169 -18.90 -3.56 15.62
N ARG A 170 -19.10 -4.73 15.01
CA ARG A 170 -18.66 -6.01 15.59
C ARG A 170 -17.12 -6.11 15.58
N GLN A 171 -16.53 -6.33 16.75
CA GLN A 171 -15.10 -6.59 16.89
C GLN A 171 -14.79 -8.04 16.49
N CYS A 172 -13.73 -8.23 15.68
CA CYS A 172 -13.27 -9.53 15.23
C CYS A 172 -11.76 -9.63 15.42
N ASP A 173 -11.33 -10.60 16.22
CA ASP A 173 -9.93 -10.84 16.60
C ASP A 173 -9.20 -11.80 15.64
N PHE A 174 -9.76 -12.06 14.45
CA PHE A 174 -9.15 -12.99 13.51
C PHE A 174 -7.74 -12.54 13.12
N PHE A 175 -6.81 -13.48 13.21
CA PHE A 175 -5.40 -13.30 12.90
C PHE A 175 -4.85 -14.60 12.31
N ALA A 176 -4.11 -14.49 11.21
CA ALA A 176 -3.33 -15.60 10.65
C ALA A 176 -2.05 -15.07 10.00
N TRP A 177 -0.92 -15.74 10.23
CA TRP A 177 0.32 -15.39 9.54
C TRP A 177 0.21 -15.67 8.04
N TRP A 178 0.65 -14.73 7.21
CA TRP A 178 0.82 -14.95 5.79
C TRP A 178 2.05 -15.85 5.57
N LYS A 179 1.90 -16.86 4.72
CA LYS A 179 2.98 -17.76 4.31
C LYS A 179 3.25 -17.53 2.82
N PRO A 180 4.51 -17.38 2.39
CA PRO A 180 4.83 -17.28 0.98
C PRO A 180 4.43 -18.58 0.26
N PRO A 181 3.99 -18.51 -1.01
CA PRO A 181 3.68 -19.70 -1.78
C PRO A 181 4.92 -20.60 -1.89
N THR A 182 4.76 -21.88 -1.54
CA THR A 182 5.82 -22.89 -1.66
C THR A 182 5.98 -23.30 -3.13
N ARG A 183 7.22 -23.57 -3.56
CA ARG A 183 7.52 -23.96 -4.95
C ARG A 183 6.78 -25.28 -5.27
N GLY A 184 5.91 -25.29 -6.28
CA GLY A 184 5.39 -26.52 -6.90
C GLY A 184 4.27 -27.27 -6.16
N LYS A 185 3.53 -26.66 -5.22
CA LYS A 185 2.29 -27.26 -4.70
C LYS A 185 1.14 -26.28 -4.81
N GLU A 186 0.04 -26.72 -5.43
CA GLU A 186 -1.26 -26.07 -5.30
C GLU A 186 -1.58 -25.86 -3.82
N THR A 187 -2.04 -24.66 -3.50
CA THR A 187 -2.21 -24.21 -2.12
C THR A 187 -3.43 -24.87 -1.46
N SER A 188 -3.27 -26.10 -0.96
CA SER A 188 -4.16 -26.65 0.06
C SER A 188 -3.90 -25.91 1.37
N LYS A 189 -4.85 -25.05 1.77
CA LYS A 189 -4.70 -24.13 2.91
C LYS A 189 -5.20 -24.75 4.20
N THR A 190 -4.28 -25.24 5.03
CA THR A 190 -4.52 -25.37 6.47
C THR A 190 -4.04 -24.08 7.14
N LEU A 191 -4.98 -23.20 7.50
CA LEU A 191 -4.69 -21.99 8.28
C LEU A 191 -4.44 -22.42 9.73
N GLU A 192 -3.20 -22.37 10.19
CA GLU A 192 -2.88 -22.56 11.62
C GLU A 192 -3.22 -21.28 12.38
N ASN A 193 -4.34 -21.30 13.10
CA ASN A 193 -4.67 -20.30 14.11
C ASN A 193 -3.69 -20.43 15.29
N THR A 194 -2.57 -19.73 15.23
CA THR A 194 -1.66 -19.62 16.37
C THR A 194 -1.96 -18.34 17.13
N LYS A 195 -2.78 -18.47 18.18
CA LYS A 195 -2.79 -17.51 19.29
C LYS A 195 -1.58 -17.85 20.18
N LYS A 196 -0.66 -16.90 20.36
CA LYS A 196 0.20 -16.79 21.54
C LYS A 196 -0.08 -15.44 22.15
#